data_AF-A0A9W7B0C4-F1
#
_entry.id   AF-A0A9W7B0C4-F1
#
_cell.length_a   1.000
_cell.length_b   1.000
_cell.length_c   1.000
_cell.angle_alpha   90.00
_cell.angle_beta   90.00
_cell.angle_gamma   90.00
#
_symmetry.space_group_name_H-M   'P 1'
#
loop_
_entity.id
_entity.type
_entity.pdbx_description
1 polymer ?
#
loop_
_entity_poly.entity_id
_entity_poly.type
_entity_poly.pdbx_seq_one_letter_code
_entity_poly.pdbx_strand_id
1 'polypeptide(L)'
;MKQFLKILGFLYSLTLCYCQSSTWSGTQVTDLHREYSNIFLHGNRNAASHLWSTFILQNSENLSPETLELMFTGFCAVSGSPVRPNDYNRYLLRLPLVTGTGIRAGAMHYCCWPCVCDTQDFIRVDTKTVRTSSGEKIYHFAVIGNPCDDEGMLDVPFVQPFDRRETTLRREAREVRCLDGELQGATLSDHGFIIISMFFDVPEDNTMDSKVGSVVLQGDLQPGRVVQWGGSVTVQDEREYAGWCQQREANGHDSGMGEIFRKVAGISPVKVGGGEEVKKVGMGEEEYSMRTTDYL
;
A
#
# COMPACT_ATOMS: atom_id res chain seq x y z
N MET A 1 -50.15 37.62 -57.06
CA MET A 1 -48.80 37.04 -57.23
C MET A 1 -48.06 37.26 -55.92
N LYS A 2 -47.86 36.20 -55.12
CA LYS A 2 -46.53 35.61 -54.82
C LYS A 2 -45.62 36.65 -54.14
N GLN A 3 -45.25 36.56 -52.86
CA GLN A 3 -44.61 35.41 -52.21
C GLN A 3 -44.74 35.49 -50.67
N PHE A 4 -45.17 34.36 -50.09
CA PHE A 4 -44.81 33.91 -48.76
C PHE A 4 -43.30 33.77 -48.63
N LEU A 5 -42.71 34.18 -47.50
CA LEU A 5 -41.64 33.37 -46.88
C LEU A 5 -41.62 33.57 -45.37
N LYS A 6 -41.74 32.44 -44.67
CA LYS A 6 -41.86 32.26 -43.24
C LYS A 6 -40.52 32.53 -42.56
N ILE A 7 -40.50 33.36 -41.53
CA ILE A 7 -39.41 33.41 -40.55
C ILE A 7 -39.69 32.28 -39.56
N LEU A 8 -39.10 31.11 -39.81
CA LEU A 8 -39.13 29.98 -38.89
C LEU A 8 -37.95 30.14 -37.93
N GLY A 9 -38.25 30.27 -36.63
CA GLY A 9 -37.24 30.36 -35.57
C GLY A 9 -36.40 29.08 -35.50
N PHE A 10 -35.08 29.24 -35.59
CA PHE A 10 -34.11 28.21 -35.29
C PHE A 10 -33.85 28.23 -33.78
N LEU A 11 -34.64 27.47 -33.03
CA LEU A 11 -34.28 27.07 -31.66
C LEU A 11 -33.22 25.97 -31.80
N TYR A 12 -31.95 26.35 -31.68
CA TYR A 12 -30.86 25.39 -31.48
C TYR A 12 -31.06 24.74 -30.11
N SER A 13 -31.58 23.52 -30.12
CA SER A 13 -31.59 22.65 -28.94
C SER A 13 -30.14 22.22 -28.66
N LEU A 14 -29.49 22.89 -27.70
CA LEU A 14 -28.30 22.35 -27.05
C LEU A 14 -28.73 21.07 -26.32
N THR A 15 -28.60 19.94 -27.01
CA THR A 15 -28.71 18.64 -26.36
C THR A 15 -27.41 18.46 -25.59
N LEU A 16 -27.44 18.79 -24.29
CA LEU A 16 -26.43 18.37 -23.34
C LEU A 16 -26.28 16.85 -23.49
N CYS A 17 -25.18 16.42 -24.11
CA CYS A 17 -24.74 15.03 -24.04
C CYS A 17 -24.32 14.80 -22.59
N TYR A 18 -25.27 14.39 -21.75
CA TYR A 18 -24.97 13.88 -20.43
C TYR A 18 -24.18 12.59 -20.64
N CYS A 19 -22.85 12.70 -20.55
CA CYS A 19 -22.02 11.54 -20.29
C CYS A 19 -22.36 11.12 -18.85
N GLN A 20 -23.34 10.24 -18.71
CA GLN A 20 -23.57 9.54 -17.45
C GLN A 20 -22.37 8.60 -17.29
N SER A 21 -21.26 9.10 -16.76
CA SER A 21 -20.27 8.23 -16.15
C SER A 21 -21.04 7.51 -15.05
N SER A 22 -21.27 6.21 -15.20
CA SER A 22 -21.87 5.41 -14.15
C SER A 22 -20.98 5.55 -12.91
N THR A 23 -21.44 6.34 -11.94
CA THR A 23 -20.75 6.55 -10.67
C THR A 23 -20.78 5.22 -9.93
N TRP A 24 -19.61 4.64 -9.65
CA TRP A 24 -19.56 3.40 -8.89
C TRP A 24 -20.00 3.67 -7.46
N SER A 25 -20.95 2.86 -6.96
CA SER A 25 -21.59 3.02 -5.65
C SER A 25 -21.57 1.71 -4.86
N GLY A 26 -20.40 1.08 -4.76
CA GLY A 26 -20.21 -0.12 -3.96
C GLY A 26 -20.41 0.15 -2.47
N THR A 27 -20.97 -0.82 -1.75
CA THR A 27 -21.24 -0.69 -0.31
C THR A 27 -20.53 -1.77 0.51
N GLN A 28 -20.05 -2.82 -0.15
CA GLN A 28 -19.27 -3.88 0.47
C GLN A 28 -17.95 -4.11 -0.27
N VAL A 29 -16.99 -4.67 0.45
CA VAL A 29 -15.68 -5.06 -0.08
C VAL A 29 -15.78 -6.00 -1.29
N THR A 30 -16.83 -6.82 -1.35
CA THR A 30 -17.09 -7.71 -2.49
C THR A 30 -17.52 -6.96 -3.74
N ASP A 31 -18.10 -5.77 -3.62
CA ASP A 31 -18.42 -4.90 -4.75
C ASP A 31 -17.13 -4.32 -5.34
N LEU A 32 -16.17 -3.92 -4.49
CA LEU A 32 -14.83 -3.54 -4.94
C LEU A 32 -14.16 -4.71 -5.67
N HIS A 33 -14.19 -5.92 -5.10
CA HIS A 33 -13.56 -7.08 -5.74
C HIS A 33 -14.17 -7.45 -7.09
N ARG A 34 -15.46 -7.17 -7.32
CA ARG A 34 -16.11 -7.37 -8.61
C ARG A 34 -15.54 -6.46 -9.72
N GLU A 35 -14.90 -5.36 -9.35
CA GLU A 35 -14.24 -4.43 -10.28
C GLU A 35 -12.83 -4.87 -10.66
N TYR A 36 -12.35 -6.03 -10.18
CA TYR A 36 -10.98 -6.50 -10.44
C TYR A 36 -10.61 -6.43 -11.92
N SER A 37 -11.45 -6.93 -12.82
CA SER A 37 -11.16 -6.94 -14.27
C SER A 37 -11.29 -5.57 -14.93
N ASN A 38 -11.94 -4.60 -14.28
CA ASN A 38 -12.03 -3.22 -14.74
C ASN A 38 -10.82 -2.38 -14.26
N ILE A 39 -10.18 -2.81 -13.17
CA ILE A 39 -9.04 -2.13 -12.54
C ILE A 39 -7.71 -2.69 -13.07
N PHE A 40 -7.60 -4.01 -13.22
CA PHE A 40 -6.39 -4.70 -13.66
C PHE A 40 -6.51 -5.16 -15.11
N LEU A 41 -6.14 -4.29 -16.04
CA LEU A 41 -6.30 -4.49 -17.49
C LEU A 41 -5.20 -5.38 -18.11
N HIS A 42 -4.14 -5.64 -17.36
CA HIS A 42 -2.99 -6.44 -17.76
C HIS A 42 -2.85 -7.72 -16.93
N GLY A 43 -3.88 -8.08 -16.16
CA GLY A 43 -4.16 -9.43 -15.68
C GLY A 43 -3.42 -9.88 -14.42
N ASN A 44 -2.45 -9.11 -13.91
CA ASN A 44 -1.79 -9.45 -12.64
C ASN A 44 -1.58 -8.21 -11.77
N ARG A 45 -2.31 -8.17 -10.65
CA ARG A 45 -2.23 -7.16 -9.58
C ARG A 45 -0.91 -7.06 -8.80
N ASN A 46 0.07 -7.91 -9.08
CA ASN A 46 1.35 -7.91 -8.36
C ASN A 46 1.96 -6.50 -8.32
N ALA A 47 2.31 -6.04 -7.11
CA ALA A 47 2.86 -4.70 -6.86
C ALA A 47 2.01 -3.54 -7.42
N ALA A 48 0.71 -3.75 -7.63
CA ALA A 48 -0.18 -2.80 -8.29
C ALA A 48 -1.40 -2.39 -7.42
N SER A 49 -1.24 -2.43 -6.10
CA SER A 49 -2.25 -1.99 -5.13
C SER A 49 -2.61 -0.50 -5.26
N HIS A 50 -1.77 0.30 -5.92
CA HIS A 50 -2.08 1.69 -6.28
C HIS A 50 -3.33 1.79 -7.16
N LEU A 51 -3.62 0.80 -8.01
CA LEU A 51 -4.80 0.81 -8.86
C LEU A 51 -6.10 0.63 -8.06
N TRP A 52 -6.10 -0.24 -7.03
CA TRP A 52 -7.21 -0.33 -6.09
C TRP A 52 -7.45 1.00 -5.38
N SER A 53 -6.36 1.59 -4.86
CA SER A 53 -6.42 2.86 -4.14
C SER A 53 -6.97 3.98 -5.03
N THR A 54 -6.48 4.09 -6.25
CA THR A 54 -6.96 5.08 -7.22
C THR A 54 -8.43 4.87 -7.57
N PHE A 55 -8.86 3.64 -7.81
CA PHE A 55 -10.27 3.36 -8.10
C PHE A 55 -11.19 3.82 -6.97
N ILE A 56 -10.82 3.53 -5.72
CA ILE A 56 -11.59 3.96 -4.54
C ILE A 56 -11.59 5.49 -4.42
N LEU A 57 -10.43 6.14 -4.56
CA LEU A 57 -10.29 7.58 -4.42
C LEU A 57 -11.00 8.36 -5.53
N GLN A 58 -11.01 7.87 -6.76
CA GLN A 58 -11.75 8.46 -7.88
C GLN A 58 -13.28 8.41 -7.66
N ASN A 59 -13.76 7.43 -6.89
CA ASN A 59 -15.17 7.30 -6.57
C ASN A 59 -15.53 7.84 -5.18
N SER A 60 -14.58 8.44 -4.46
CA SER A 60 -14.74 8.82 -3.05
C SER A 60 -15.89 9.78 -2.78
N GLU A 61 -16.23 10.70 -3.71
CA GLU A 61 -17.37 11.61 -3.58
C GLU A 61 -18.72 10.90 -3.48
N ASN A 62 -18.80 9.63 -3.94
CA ASN A 62 -20.01 8.80 -3.86
C ASN A 62 -20.05 7.93 -2.59
N LEU A 63 -18.98 7.91 -1.80
CA LEU A 63 -18.81 7.05 -0.63
C LEU A 63 -18.90 7.86 0.64
N SER A 64 -19.58 7.33 1.66
CA SER A 64 -19.43 7.86 3.01
C SER A 64 -18.01 7.61 3.53
N PRO A 65 -17.52 8.36 4.53
CA PRO A 65 -16.24 8.09 5.17
C PRO A 65 -16.07 6.63 5.61
N GLU A 66 -17.11 6.02 6.17
CA GLU A 66 -17.11 4.64 6.66
C GLU A 66 -17.03 3.63 5.52
N THR A 67 -17.75 3.90 4.42
CA THR A 67 -17.71 3.05 3.23
C THR A 67 -16.36 3.15 2.53
N LEU A 68 -15.79 4.36 2.43
CA LEU A 68 -14.43 4.59 1.92
C LEU A 68 -13.40 3.76 2.71
N GLU A 69 -13.40 3.90 4.04
CA GLU A 69 -12.52 3.15 4.94
C GLU A 69 -12.72 1.63 4.76
N LEU A 70 -13.97 1.16 4.71
CA LEU A 70 -14.30 -0.25 4.46
C LEU A 70 -13.70 -0.76 3.15
N MET A 71 -13.75 0.00 2.05
CA MET A 71 -13.16 -0.43 0.77
C MET A 71 -11.65 -0.64 0.86
N PHE A 72 -10.95 0.24 1.59
CA PHE A 72 -9.50 0.11 1.79
C PHE A 72 -9.10 -1.09 2.65
N THR A 73 -10.01 -1.66 3.44
CA THR A 73 -9.74 -2.92 4.15
C THR A 73 -9.73 -4.14 3.22
N GLY A 74 -10.09 -3.96 1.95
CA GLY A 74 -10.38 -5.01 1.00
C GLY A 74 -9.23 -5.60 0.22
N PHE A 75 -8.02 -5.07 0.36
CA PHE A 75 -6.89 -5.58 -0.40
C PHE A 75 -5.59 -5.43 0.39
N CYS A 76 -4.62 -6.30 0.05
CA CYS A 76 -3.28 -6.24 0.61
C CYS A 76 -2.48 -5.12 -0.05
N ALA A 77 -1.91 -4.20 0.73
CA ALA A 77 -1.10 -3.09 0.22
C ALA A 77 0.16 -3.55 -0.53
N VAL A 78 0.75 -4.69 -0.15
CA VAL A 78 1.97 -5.24 -0.75
C VAL A 78 1.65 -6.00 -2.04
N SER A 79 0.74 -6.97 -1.98
CA SER A 79 0.51 -7.90 -3.09
C SER A 79 -0.60 -7.48 -4.06
N GLY A 80 -1.43 -6.50 -3.69
CA GLY A 80 -2.67 -6.16 -4.41
C GLY A 80 -3.76 -7.24 -4.32
N SER A 81 -3.53 -8.33 -3.57
CA SER A 81 -4.49 -9.44 -3.49
C SER A 81 -5.75 -9.02 -2.73
N PRO A 82 -6.96 -9.34 -3.26
CA PRO A 82 -8.20 -9.18 -2.51
C PRO A 82 -8.16 -9.92 -1.17
N VAL A 83 -8.64 -9.26 -0.12
CA VAL A 83 -8.79 -9.87 1.21
C VAL A 83 -10.19 -9.62 1.73
N ARG A 84 -10.67 -10.53 2.58
CA ARG A 84 -11.87 -10.29 3.40
C ARG A 84 -11.40 -9.79 4.76
N PRO A 85 -11.70 -8.54 5.13
CA PRO A 85 -11.20 -7.97 6.38
C PRO A 85 -11.70 -8.76 7.59
N ASN A 86 -10.78 -9.10 8.49
CA ASN A 86 -11.04 -9.73 9.77
C ASN A 86 -9.88 -9.44 10.73
N ASP A 87 -10.02 -9.85 11.99
CA ASP A 87 -9.00 -9.57 13.00
C ASP A 87 -7.67 -10.32 12.78
N TYR A 88 -7.69 -11.50 12.15
CA TYR A 88 -6.48 -12.28 11.85
C TYR A 88 -5.67 -11.73 10.68
N ASN A 89 -6.24 -10.82 9.89
CA ASN A 89 -5.48 -10.16 8.84
C ASN A 89 -5.31 -8.66 9.07
N ARG A 90 -5.71 -8.14 10.24
CA ARG A 90 -5.44 -6.77 10.66
C ARG A 90 -4.10 -6.73 11.40
N TYR A 91 -3.13 -6.07 10.81
CA TYR A 91 -1.79 -5.93 11.37
C TYR A 91 -1.60 -4.52 11.92
N LEU A 92 -1.18 -4.41 13.18
CA LEU A 92 -0.68 -3.17 13.77
C LEU A 92 0.75 -2.96 13.29
N LEU A 93 1.00 -1.77 12.74
CA LEU A 93 2.23 -1.40 12.08
C LEU A 93 2.73 -0.05 12.62
N ARG A 94 4.05 0.13 12.61
CA ARG A 94 4.72 1.39 12.96
C ARG A 94 5.58 1.80 11.78
N LEU A 95 5.18 2.86 11.07
CA LEU A 95 5.83 3.30 9.84
C LEU A 95 6.28 4.76 9.90
N PRO A 96 7.44 5.10 9.31
CA PRO A 96 7.92 6.48 9.30
C PRO A 96 7.01 7.39 8.46
N LEU A 97 6.80 8.61 8.93
CA LEU A 97 6.15 9.67 8.16
C LEU A 97 7.10 10.19 7.07
N VAL A 98 6.58 10.46 5.87
CA VAL A 98 7.40 10.98 4.75
C VAL A 98 8.09 12.31 5.08
N THR A 99 7.47 13.12 5.93
CA THR A 99 7.98 14.40 6.43
C THR A 99 9.23 14.27 7.30
N GLY A 100 9.53 13.07 7.80
CA GLY A 100 10.61 12.84 8.77
C GLY A 100 10.29 13.30 10.19
N THR A 101 9.05 13.69 10.46
CA THR A 101 8.64 14.18 11.79
C THR A 101 8.43 13.07 12.82
N GLY A 102 8.56 11.80 12.43
CA GLY A 102 8.48 10.66 13.35
C GLY A 102 7.90 9.40 12.72
N ILE A 103 7.40 8.52 13.58
CA ILE A 103 6.76 7.26 13.23
C ILE A 103 5.29 7.32 13.62
N ARG A 104 4.43 6.76 12.77
CA ARG A 104 3.00 6.61 13.03
C ARG A 104 2.65 5.15 13.30
N ALA A 105 1.91 4.90 14.37
CA ALA A 105 1.23 3.64 14.58
C ALA A 105 -0.12 3.63 13.86
N GLY A 106 -0.45 2.53 13.21
CA GLY A 106 -1.70 2.36 12.47
C GLY A 106 -1.90 0.91 12.07
N ALA A 107 -2.97 0.62 11.35
CA ALA A 107 -3.27 -0.73 10.89
C ALA A 107 -3.39 -0.82 9.37
N MET A 108 -3.13 -2.01 8.83
CA MET A 108 -3.48 -2.39 7.46
C MET A 108 -3.93 -3.86 7.42
N HIS A 109 -4.56 -4.25 6.31
CA HIS A 109 -5.00 -5.63 6.09
C HIS A 109 -4.09 -6.37 5.11
N TYR A 110 -3.60 -7.56 5.48
CA TYR A 110 -2.69 -8.35 4.62
C TYR A 110 -3.18 -9.75 4.29
N CYS A 111 -2.81 -10.24 3.11
CA CYS A 111 -3.17 -11.58 2.67
C CYS A 111 -2.34 -12.69 3.35
N CYS A 112 -1.15 -12.36 3.83
CA CYS A 112 -0.23 -13.30 4.48
C CYS A 112 0.84 -12.56 5.27
N TRP A 113 1.44 -13.24 6.26
CA TRP A 113 2.45 -12.67 7.14
C TRP A 113 3.71 -12.11 6.46
N PRO A 114 4.22 -12.64 5.32
CA PRO A 114 5.43 -12.07 4.71
C PRO A 114 5.26 -10.61 4.28
N CYS A 115 4.02 -10.18 4.00
CA CYS A 115 3.71 -8.79 3.67
C CYS A 115 4.03 -7.83 4.84
N VAL A 116 3.95 -8.29 6.09
CA VAL A 116 4.35 -7.51 7.26
C VAL A 116 5.83 -7.11 7.15
N CYS A 117 6.70 -8.08 6.83
CA CYS A 117 8.13 -7.82 6.66
C CYS A 117 8.44 -6.92 5.46
N ASP A 118 7.70 -7.06 4.36
CA ASP A 118 7.91 -6.24 3.16
C ASP A 118 7.45 -4.80 3.32
N THR A 119 6.61 -4.53 4.32
CA THR A 119 6.11 -3.19 4.63
C THR A 119 7.22 -2.29 5.16
N GLN A 120 8.00 -2.79 6.11
CA GLN A 120 8.92 -2.00 6.92
C GLN A 120 10.04 -1.34 6.10
N ASP A 121 10.46 -1.99 5.02
CA ASP A 121 11.61 -1.52 4.25
C ASP A 121 11.27 -0.31 3.36
N PHE A 122 10.13 -0.36 2.66
CA PHE A 122 9.83 0.57 1.56
C PHE A 122 8.62 1.47 1.79
N ILE A 123 7.67 1.06 2.64
CA ILE A 123 6.42 1.80 2.83
C ILE A 123 6.64 2.90 3.85
N ARG A 124 6.14 4.09 3.54
CA ARG A 124 6.05 5.24 4.46
C ARG A 124 4.60 5.67 4.60
N VAL A 125 4.35 6.58 5.53
CA VAL A 125 3.02 7.16 5.75
C VAL A 125 3.01 8.62 5.32
N ASP A 126 2.03 8.96 4.50
CA ASP A 126 1.72 10.33 4.09
C ASP A 126 0.23 10.63 4.29
N THR A 127 -0.18 11.88 4.11
CA THR A 127 -1.57 12.31 4.15
C THR A 127 -2.14 12.52 2.76
N LYS A 128 -3.47 12.47 2.68
CA LYS A 128 -4.23 13.05 1.57
C LYS A 128 -5.56 13.60 2.07
N THR A 129 -5.92 14.79 1.62
CA THR A 129 -7.30 15.30 1.77
C THR A 129 -8.21 14.62 0.74
N VAL A 130 -9.25 13.94 1.21
CA VAL A 130 -10.20 13.20 0.38
C VAL A 130 -11.59 13.80 0.54
N ARG A 131 -12.23 14.11 -0.59
CA ARG A 131 -13.62 14.56 -0.62
C ARG A 131 -14.55 13.36 -0.68
N THR A 132 -15.33 13.19 0.38
CA THR A 132 -16.33 12.12 0.51
C THR A 132 -17.74 12.66 0.27
N SER A 133 -18.74 11.79 0.24
CA SER A 133 -20.15 12.21 0.18
C SER A 133 -20.59 13.05 1.40
N SER A 134 -19.86 12.97 2.51
CA SER A 134 -20.09 13.74 3.75
C SER A 134 -19.21 14.98 3.87
N GLY A 135 -18.37 15.29 2.88
CA GLY A 135 -17.41 16.40 2.89
C GLY A 135 -15.95 15.95 2.88
N GLU A 136 -15.04 16.91 3.05
CA GLU A 136 -13.60 16.66 3.05
C GLU A 136 -13.10 16.13 4.39
N LYS A 137 -12.21 15.14 4.35
CA LYS A 137 -11.51 14.60 5.52
C LYS A 137 -10.08 14.27 5.13
N ILE A 138 -9.14 14.49 6.05
CA ILE A 138 -7.74 14.09 5.90
C ILE A 138 -7.61 12.63 6.36
N TYR A 139 -6.93 11.82 5.56
CA TYR A 139 -6.62 10.43 5.86
C TYR A 139 -5.12 10.18 5.76
N HIS A 140 -4.65 9.13 6.43
CA HIS A 140 -3.29 8.63 6.31
C HIS A 140 -3.24 7.50 5.29
N PHE A 141 -2.21 7.48 4.46
CA PHE A 141 -2.01 6.50 3.40
C PHE A 141 -0.61 5.90 3.50
N ALA A 142 -0.55 4.59 3.26
CA ALA A 142 0.69 3.90 2.94
C ALA A 142 1.13 4.30 1.52
N VAL A 143 2.37 4.75 1.41
CA VAL A 143 2.94 5.24 0.16
C VAL A 143 4.28 4.61 -0.18
N ILE A 144 4.59 4.56 -1.48
CA ILE A 144 5.89 4.21 -2.04
C ILE A 144 6.38 5.34 -2.96
N GLY A 145 7.67 5.33 -3.30
CA GLY A 145 8.19 6.24 -4.33
C GLY A 145 7.83 5.77 -5.73
N ASN A 146 8.17 6.58 -6.73
CA ASN A 146 7.74 6.35 -8.10
C ASN A 146 8.69 5.38 -8.83
N PRO A 147 8.28 4.13 -9.13
CA PRO A 147 9.13 3.18 -9.84
C PRO A 147 9.45 3.64 -11.27
N CYS A 148 8.74 4.66 -11.78
CA CYS A 148 8.99 5.23 -13.10
C CYS A 148 10.10 6.29 -13.12
N ASP A 149 10.67 6.68 -11.97
CA ASP A 149 11.86 7.54 -11.95
C ASP A 149 13.09 6.81 -12.54
N ASP A 150 13.09 5.48 -12.52
CA ASP A 150 14.05 4.62 -13.24
C ASP A 150 13.33 3.41 -13.87
N GLU A 151 12.50 3.70 -14.89
CA GLU A 151 11.73 2.68 -15.61
C GLU A 151 12.60 1.52 -16.14
N GLY A 152 13.87 1.77 -16.46
CA GLY A 152 14.80 0.76 -16.97
C GLY A 152 14.97 -0.43 -16.01
N MET A 153 14.80 -0.20 -14.71
CA MET A 153 14.84 -1.25 -13.69
C MET A 153 13.71 -2.28 -13.83
N LEU A 154 12.61 -1.95 -14.53
CA LEU A 154 11.53 -2.91 -14.79
C LEU A 154 11.96 -4.03 -15.74
N ASP A 155 12.98 -3.80 -16.56
CA ASP A 155 13.46 -4.72 -17.59
C ASP A 155 14.71 -5.50 -17.16
N VAL A 156 15.26 -5.22 -15.98
CA VAL A 156 16.43 -5.93 -15.44
C VAL A 156 16.06 -7.39 -15.13
N PRO A 157 16.78 -8.38 -15.71
CA PRO A 157 16.53 -9.78 -15.44
C PRO A 157 16.80 -10.16 -13.98
N PHE A 158 15.97 -11.04 -13.44
CA PHE A 158 16.20 -11.70 -12.16
C PHE A 158 15.65 -13.12 -12.16
N VAL A 159 16.15 -13.94 -11.23
CA VAL A 159 15.70 -15.33 -11.06
C VAL A 159 14.54 -15.36 -10.06
N GLN A 160 13.39 -15.88 -10.47
CA GLN A 160 12.26 -16.10 -9.59
C GLN A 160 12.59 -17.18 -8.53
N PRO A 161 12.23 -16.97 -7.26
CA PRO A 161 12.65 -17.84 -6.16
C PRO A 161 11.90 -19.17 -6.17
N PHE A 162 10.67 -19.18 -6.72
CA PHE A 162 9.79 -20.36 -6.68
C PHE A 162 10.06 -21.38 -7.78
N ASP A 163 10.27 -20.93 -9.01
CA ASP A 163 10.43 -21.81 -10.19
C ASP A 163 11.81 -21.69 -10.85
N ARG A 164 12.70 -20.87 -10.28
CA ARG A 164 14.09 -20.65 -10.73
C ARG A 164 14.21 -20.16 -12.17
N ARG A 165 13.14 -19.66 -12.78
CA ARG A 165 13.20 -19.09 -14.13
C ARG A 165 13.73 -17.67 -14.10
N GLU A 166 14.45 -17.30 -15.15
CA GLU A 166 14.78 -15.91 -15.41
C GLU A 166 13.54 -15.15 -15.90
N THR A 167 13.33 -13.93 -15.38
CA THR A 167 12.22 -13.05 -15.73
C THR A 167 12.56 -11.58 -15.48
N THR A 168 11.62 -10.67 -15.71
CA THR A 168 11.73 -9.22 -15.41
C THR A 168 10.50 -8.72 -14.68
N LEU A 169 10.57 -7.55 -14.03
CA LEU A 169 9.38 -6.96 -13.39
C LEU A 169 8.31 -6.60 -14.43
N ARG A 170 8.72 -6.19 -15.64
CA ARG A 170 7.79 -5.92 -16.74
C ARG A 170 6.90 -7.12 -17.08
N ARG A 171 7.41 -8.34 -16.89
CA ARG A 171 6.64 -9.58 -17.05
C ARG A 171 5.82 -9.94 -15.82
N GLU A 172 6.38 -9.78 -14.62
CA GLU A 172 5.76 -10.26 -13.37
C GLU A 172 4.76 -9.29 -12.73
N ALA A 173 4.92 -7.99 -12.98
CA ALA A 173 4.13 -6.88 -12.45
C ALA A 173 3.56 -6.06 -13.63
N ARG A 174 2.75 -6.70 -14.48
CA ARG A 174 2.31 -6.16 -15.79
C ARG A 174 1.52 -4.85 -15.72
N GLU A 175 0.99 -4.54 -14.54
CA GLU A 175 0.25 -3.32 -14.23
C GLU A 175 1.15 -2.16 -13.80
N VAL A 176 2.42 -2.44 -13.45
CA VAL A 176 3.43 -1.41 -13.20
C VAL A 176 3.91 -0.90 -14.57
N ARG A 177 3.31 0.20 -15.01
CA ARG A 177 3.53 0.77 -16.34
C ARG A 177 3.78 2.26 -16.22
N CYS A 178 4.74 2.75 -16.97
CA CYS A 178 5.09 4.17 -16.97
C CYS A 178 4.50 4.88 -18.19
N LEU A 179 4.13 6.14 -18.02
CA LEU A 179 3.83 7.08 -19.10
C LEU A 179 4.44 8.41 -18.72
N ASP A 180 5.33 8.93 -19.56
CA ASP A 180 5.97 10.24 -19.34
C ASP A 180 6.66 10.37 -17.96
N GLY A 181 7.25 9.28 -17.46
CA GLY A 181 7.92 9.24 -16.15
C GLY A 181 6.99 9.00 -14.96
N GLU A 182 5.68 8.88 -15.18
CA GLU A 182 4.69 8.68 -14.12
C GLU A 182 4.15 7.25 -14.10
N LEU A 183 3.90 6.70 -12.91
CA LEU A 183 3.21 5.42 -12.77
C LEU A 183 1.75 5.55 -13.19
N GLN A 184 1.37 4.86 -14.28
CA GLN A 184 0.03 4.93 -14.83
C GLN A 184 -1.03 4.52 -13.80
N GLY A 185 -2.08 5.33 -13.70
CA GLY A 185 -3.21 5.08 -12.80
C GLY A 185 -2.89 5.27 -11.31
N ALA A 186 -1.75 5.89 -10.95
CA ALA A 186 -1.44 6.20 -9.56
C ALA A 186 -2.14 7.48 -9.09
N THR A 187 -2.65 7.46 -7.87
CA THR A 187 -3.08 8.66 -7.14
C THR A 187 -1.96 9.05 -6.19
N LEU A 188 -1.60 10.33 -6.20
CA LEU A 188 -0.53 10.85 -5.37
C LEU A 188 -1.04 11.38 -4.02
N SER A 189 -0.25 11.20 -2.98
CA SER A 189 -0.42 11.80 -1.65
C SER A 189 -0.05 13.29 -1.66
N ASP A 190 -0.24 13.99 -0.53
CA ASP A 190 -0.01 15.44 -0.43
C ASP A 190 1.45 15.84 -0.70
N HIS A 191 2.42 14.95 -0.46
CA HIS A 191 3.83 15.17 -0.80
C HIS A 191 4.28 14.50 -2.11
N GLY A 192 3.34 14.04 -2.95
CA GLY A 192 3.65 13.53 -4.28
C GLY A 192 4.09 12.06 -4.34
N PHE A 193 3.83 11.26 -3.30
CA PHE A 193 4.15 9.83 -3.30
C PHE A 193 2.96 8.97 -3.74
N ILE A 194 3.24 7.77 -4.24
CA ILE A 194 2.22 6.88 -4.80
C ILE A 194 1.47 6.21 -3.65
N ILE A 195 0.15 6.44 -3.59
CA ILE A 195 -0.73 5.79 -2.61
C ILE A 195 -0.96 4.34 -3.01
N ILE A 196 -0.66 3.43 -2.09
CA ILE A 196 -0.87 1.99 -2.28
C ILE A 196 -1.92 1.38 -1.35
N SER A 197 -2.25 2.03 -0.22
CA SER A 197 -3.40 1.67 0.62
C SER A 197 -3.65 2.77 1.66
N MET A 198 -4.81 2.74 2.34
CA MET A 198 -5.04 3.54 3.54
C MET A 198 -4.26 2.96 4.72
N PHE A 199 -3.68 3.83 5.54
CA PHE A 199 -3.06 3.48 6.80
C PHE A 199 -4.02 3.86 7.93
N PHE A 200 -4.74 2.87 8.46
CA PHE A 200 -5.86 3.11 9.36
C PHE A 200 -5.38 3.61 10.72
N ASP A 201 -6.05 4.64 11.22
CA ASP A 201 -5.80 5.14 12.57
C ASP A 201 -6.21 4.07 13.60
N VAL A 202 -5.33 3.85 14.58
CA VAL A 202 -5.60 2.98 15.73
C VAL A 202 -5.66 3.84 16.99
N PRO A 203 -6.43 3.45 18.02
CA PRO A 203 -6.42 4.15 19.29
C PRO A 203 -4.99 4.22 19.85
N GLU A 204 -4.66 5.35 20.46
CA GLU A 204 -3.41 5.51 21.18
C GLU A 204 -3.39 4.54 22.37
N ASP A 205 -2.28 3.83 22.54
CA ASP A 205 -2.06 3.00 23.72
C ASP A 205 -1.15 3.76 24.68
N ASN A 206 -1.71 4.17 25.82
CA ASN A 206 -0.98 4.86 26.89
C ASN A 206 0.15 4.01 27.51
N THR A 207 0.29 2.75 27.10
CA THR A 207 1.32 1.84 27.61
C THR A 207 2.53 1.66 26.69
N MET A 208 2.51 2.21 25.47
CA MET A 208 3.57 1.99 24.48
C MET A 208 3.89 3.25 23.68
N ASP A 209 4.56 4.17 24.38
CA ASP A 209 5.14 5.40 23.86
C ASP A 209 5.85 5.18 22.51
N SER A 210 5.35 5.90 21.51
CA SER A 210 5.92 6.59 20.34
C SER A 210 7.44 6.73 20.16
N LYS A 211 8.28 5.83 20.71
CA LYS A 211 9.73 5.84 20.54
C LYS A 211 10.18 4.55 19.88
N VAL A 212 10.78 4.72 18.71
CA VAL A 212 11.59 3.69 18.05
C VAL A 212 12.72 3.34 18.99
N GLY A 213 12.62 2.15 19.59
CA GLY A 213 13.56 1.70 20.59
C GLY A 213 12.94 0.59 21.41
N SER A 214 13.11 -0.64 20.92
CA SER A 214 13.09 -1.89 21.70
C SER A 214 12.16 -1.89 22.91
N VAL A 215 10.85 -1.81 22.68
CA VAL A 215 9.92 -2.42 23.65
C VAL A 215 10.04 -3.92 23.41
N VAL A 216 10.91 -4.56 24.18
CA VAL A 216 10.97 -6.01 24.32
C VAL A 216 9.56 -6.45 24.66
N LEU A 217 8.90 -7.16 23.74
CA LEU A 217 7.67 -7.86 24.07
C LEU A 217 8.00 -8.75 25.27
N GLN A 218 7.38 -8.49 26.43
CA GLN A 218 7.61 -9.31 27.61
C GLN A 218 7.07 -10.71 27.33
N GLY A 219 7.96 -11.68 27.16
CA GLY A 219 7.64 -13.06 26.83
C GLY A 219 8.05 -13.47 25.42
N ASP A 220 7.79 -14.73 25.09
CA ASP A 220 8.16 -15.28 23.78
C ASP A 220 7.33 -14.62 22.66
N LEU A 221 8.01 -14.30 21.55
CA LEU A 221 7.36 -13.84 20.32
C LEU A 221 6.48 -14.97 19.78
N GLN A 222 5.20 -14.68 19.51
CA GLN A 222 4.24 -15.66 18.99
C GLN A 222 3.55 -15.12 17.71
N PRO A 223 4.24 -15.12 16.55
CA PRO A 223 3.67 -14.74 15.27
C PRO A 223 2.24 -15.27 15.06
N GLY A 224 1.31 -14.37 14.77
CA GLY A 224 -0.11 -14.69 14.53
C GLY A 224 -0.99 -14.60 15.78
N ARG A 225 -0.43 -14.28 16.95
CA ARG A 225 -1.22 -13.98 18.13
C ARG A 225 -1.98 -12.67 17.91
N VAL A 226 -3.26 -12.73 18.28
CA VAL A 226 -4.19 -11.63 18.16
C VAL A 226 -4.39 -11.02 19.54
N VAL A 227 -4.26 -9.70 19.65
CA VAL A 227 -4.34 -8.93 20.90
C VAL A 227 -5.33 -7.77 20.77
N GLN A 228 -5.88 -7.34 21.90
CA GLN A 228 -6.68 -6.11 21.97
C GLN A 228 -5.74 -4.91 22.18
N TRP A 229 -5.73 -3.99 21.23
CA TRP A 229 -4.96 -2.75 21.24
C TRP A 229 -5.85 -1.56 21.59
N GLY A 230 -5.36 -0.69 22.48
CA GLY A 230 -6.07 0.53 22.90
C GLY A 230 -7.51 0.26 23.40
N GLY A 231 -7.75 -0.92 23.96
CA GLY A 231 -9.03 -1.34 24.52
C GLY A 231 -10.18 -1.54 23.52
N SER A 232 -9.96 -1.41 22.20
CA SER A 232 -11.07 -1.39 21.23
C SER A 232 -10.78 -2.02 19.87
N VAL A 233 -9.52 -2.21 19.48
CA VAL A 233 -9.17 -2.80 18.18
C VAL A 233 -8.42 -4.10 18.38
N THR A 234 -8.85 -5.14 17.69
CA THR A 234 -8.18 -6.44 17.68
C THR A 234 -7.20 -6.52 16.52
N VAL A 235 -5.93 -6.83 16.79
CA VAL A 235 -4.81 -6.81 15.82
C VAL A 235 -3.79 -7.92 16.06
N GLN A 236 -2.99 -8.23 15.05
CA GLN A 236 -1.68 -8.87 15.21
C GLN A 236 -0.59 -7.79 15.22
N ASP A 237 0.31 -7.80 16.20
CA ASP A 237 1.40 -6.81 16.27
C ASP A 237 2.59 -7.27 15.41
N GLU A 238 3.04 -6.42 14.49
CA GLU A 238 4.17 -6.72 13.61
C GLU A 238 5.44 -7.13 14.34
N ARG A 239 5.65 -6.65 15.58
CA ARG A 239 6.86 -6.94 16.36
C ARG A 239 6.99 -8.42 16.67
N GLU A 240 5.89 -9.16 16.72
CA GLU A 240 5.91 -10.60 16.91
C GLU A 240 6.60 -11.34 15.76
N TYR A 241 6.64 -10.73 14.57
CA TYR A 241 7.26 -11.30 13.38
C TYR A 241 8.75 -10.96 13.24
N ALA A 242 9.37 -10.22 14.17
CA ALA A 242 10.74 -9.74 14.02
C ALA A 242 11.75 -10.84 13.65
N GLY A 243 11.74 -11.97 14.39
CA GLY A 243 12.62 -13.11 14.09
C GLY A 243 12.32 -13.77 12.75
N TRP A 244 11.06 -13.83 12.34
CA TRP A 244 10.66 -14.39 11.04
C TRP A 244 11.07 -13.48 9.88
N CYS A 245 10.99 -12.16 10.07
CA CYS A 245 11.45 -11.19 9.08
C CYS A 245 12.98 -11.26 8.90
N GLN A 246 13.74 -11.40 9.99
CA GLN A 246 15.21 -11.59 9.91
C GLN A 246 15.58 -12.87 9.18
N GLN A 247 14.92 -13.99 9.52
CA GLN A 247 15.15 -15.27 8.84
C GLN A 247 14.81 -15.15 7.35
N ARG A 248 13.74 -14.43 7.01
CA ARG A 248 13.35 -14.22 5.61
C ARG A 248 14.36 -13.36 4.85
N GLU A 249 14.89 -12.30 5.46
CA GLU A 249 15.96 -11.49 4.89
C GLU A 249 17.24 -12.31 4.67
N ALA A 250 17.65 -13.12 5.67
CA ALA A 250 18.80 -14.01 5.58
C ALA A 250 18.66 -15.06 4.45
N ASN A 251 17.43 -15.44 4.12
CA ASN A 251 17.11 -16.35 3.02
C ASN A 251 16.78 -15.61 1.70
N GLY A 252 17.18 -14.34 1.54
CA GLY A 252 17.04 -13.63 0.26
C GLY A 252 15.61 -13.19 -0.09
N HIS A 253 14.70 -13.15 0.89
CA HIS A 253 13.31 -12.76 0.71
C HIS A 253 12.45 -13.66 -0.18
N ASP A 254 12.78 -14.95 -0.31
CA ASP A 254 12.12 -16.00 -1.13
C ASP A 254 10.57 -16.07 -0.99
N SER A 255 9.86 -15.09 -1.55
CA SER A 255 8.41 -15.00 -1.51
C SER A 255 7.95 -14.33 -2.81
N GLY A 256 7.26 -15.06 -3.67
CA GLY A 256 7.04 -14.63 -5.05
C GLY A 256 6.44 -13.24 -5.18
N MET A 257 5.28 -12.98 -4.55
CA MET A 257 4.65 -11.65 -4.67
C MET A 257 5.34 -10.57 -3.86
N GLY A 258 5.83 -10.92 -2.66
CA GLY A 258 6.52 -9.98 -1.79
C GLY A 258 7.81 -9.50 -2.43
N GLU A 259 8.61 -10.40 -3.00
CA GLU A 259 9.82 -10.03 -3.74
C GLU A 259 9.55 -9.12 -4.93
N ILE A 260 8.49 -9.39 -5.72
CA ILE A 260 8.11 -8.52 -6.83
C ILE A 260 7.79 -7.11 -6.30
N PHE A 261 7.02 -7.00 -5.21
CA PHE A 261 6.76 -5.71 -4.57
C PHE A 261 8.04 -5.03 -4.09
N ARG A 262 8.92 -5.74 -3.36
CA ARG A 262 10.20 -5.19 -2.89
C ARG A 262 11.03 -4.63 -4.03
N LYS A 263 11.12 -5.36 -5.14
CA LYS A 263 11.87 -4.93 -6.32
C LYS A 263 11.26 -3.70 -6.96
N VAL A 264 9.93 -3.61 -7.08
CA VAL A 264 9.25 -2.40 -7.60
C VAL A 264 9.41 -1.21 -6.67
N ALA A 265 9.11 -1.37 -5.38
CA ALA A 265 9.17 -0.30 -4.39
C ALA A 265 10.62 0.15 -4.10
N GLY A 266 11.60 -0.73 -4.36
CA GLY A 266 13.03 -0.45 -4.23
C GLY A 266 13.66 0.27 -5.42
N ILE A 267 12.95 0.47 -6.54
CA ILE A 267 13.47 1.24 -7.69
C ILE A 267 13.75 2.69 -7.27
N SER A 268 12.78 3.28 -6.58
CA SER A 268 12.85 4.67 -6.11
C SER A 268 12.34 4.77 -4.68
N PRO A 269 13.17 4.43 -3.68
CA PRO A 269 12.72 4.44 -2.28
C PRO A 269 12.32 5.83 -1.81
N VAL A 270 11.30 5.90 -0.94
CA VAL A 270 10.89 7.16 -0.31
C VAL A 270 11.99 7.66 0.63
N LYS A 271 12.52 8.85 0.32
CA LYS A 271 13.50 9.55 1.16
C LYS A 271 12.77 10.36 2.23
N VAL A 272 12.94 9.99 3.48
CA VAL A 272 12.31 10.65 4.62
C VAL A 272 13.07 11.94 4.94
N GLY A 273 12.35 13.06 5.16
CA GLY A 273 12.92 14.27 5.76
C GLY A 273 14.02 14.98 4.97
N GLY A 274 14.07 14.84 3.64
CA GLY A 274 15.04 15.58 2.82
C GLY A 274 16.48 15.05 2.91
N GLY A 275 16.69 13.78 2.60
CA GLY A 275 17.98 13.34 2.02
C GLY A 275 18.83 12.35 2.81
N GLU A 276 18.36 11.72 3.88
CA GLU A 276 19.07 10.58 4.48
C GLU A 276 18.21 9.32 4.47
N GLU A 277 18.79 8.22 3.97
CA GLU A 277 18.23 6.88 4.14
C GLU A 277 18.11 6.60 5.63
N VAL A 278 16.91 6.19 6.06
CA VAL A 278 16.71 5.63 7.40
C VAL A 278 17.53 4.34 7.46
N LYS A 279 18.72 4.40 8.06
CA LYS A 279 19.52 3.20 8.34
C LYS A 279 18.65 2.22 9.10
N LYS A 280 18.52 0.99 8.59
CA LYS A 280 18.02 -0.14 9.37
C LYS A 280 18.77 -0.15 10.70
N VAL A 281 18.05 -0.06 11.81
CA VAL A 281 18.65 -0.31 13.13
C VAL A 281 18.92 -1.80 13.16
N GLY A 282 20.14 -2.18 12.79
CA GLY A 282 20.65 -3.53 13.01
C GLY A 282 20.52 -3.84 14.49
N MET A 283 19.88 -4.98 14.79
CA MET A 283 20.02 -5.59 16.11
C MET A 283 21.51 -5.79 16.38
N GLY A 284 21.96 -5.29 17.53
CA GLY A 284 23.35 -5.11 17.86
C GLY A 284 24.22 -6.34 17.57
N GLU A 285 25.34 -6.06 16.90
CA GLU A 285 26.54 -6.90 17.00
C GLU A 285 27.06 -6.81 18.44
N GLU A 286 26.61 -7.71 19.32
CA GLU A 286 27.35 -8.05 20.53
C GLU A 286 28.26 -9.26 20.23
N GLU A 287 29.53 -8.93 20.00
CA GLU A 287 30.69 -9.65 20.55
C GLU A 287 30.88 -11.13 20.15
N TYR A 288 31.34 -11.37 18.91
CA TYR A 288 32.12 -12.58 18.60
C TYR A 288 33.58 -12.37 19.02
N SER A 289 33.84 -12.52 20.33
CA SER A 289 35.21 -12.63 20.86
C SER A 289 35.62 -14.10 20.98
N MET A 290 36.63 -14.46 20.20
CA MET A 290 37.51 -15.64 20.28
C MET A 290 37.42 -16.49 21.55
N ARG A 291 37.11 -17.78 21.37
CA ARG A 291 37.75 -18.89 22.10
C ARG A 291 38.06 -20.04 21.16
N THR A 292 39.22 -19.95 20.53
CA THR A 292 40.00 -21.14 20.13
C THR A 292 40.93 -21.47 21.29
N THR A 293 40.64 -22.55 22.02
CA THR A 293 41.63 -23.51 22.56
C THR A 293 40.91 -24.61 23.35
N ASP A 294 41.44 -25.82 23.17
CA ASP A 294 41.34 -27.00 24.04
C ASP A 294 40.17 -27.97 23.85
N TYR A 295 40.38 -28.87 22.88
CA TYR A 295 40.08 -30.29 23.05
C TYR A 295 41.31 -31.12 22.65
N LEU A 296 42.03 -31.58 23.68
CA LEU A 296 42.65 -32.91 23.72
C LEU A 296 41.64 -33.88 24.33
#